data_AF-A0A923YH91-F1
#
_entry.id   AF-A0A923YH91-F1
#
_cell.length_a   1.000
_cell.length_b   1.000
_cell.length_c   1.000
_cell.angle_alpha   90.00
_cell.angle_beta   90.00
_cell.angle_gamma   90.00
#
_symmetry.space_group_name_H-M   'P 1'
#
loop_
_entity.id
_entity.type
_entity.pdbx_description
1 polymer ?
#
loop_
_entity_poly.entity_id
_entity_poly.type
_entity_poly.pdbx_seq_one_letter_code
_entity_poly.pdbx_strand_id
1 'polypeptide(L)'
;ATVAALNGLGRGPDGGVTPNRLLLIAGGEGKGQDFTPLAEPLAHYGRALILIGRDADAIRHAVNSALLSAGINIIDCETLEEAVQQAAQLAHAGDAVLLSPACASFDMFRSYVHRAETFVAAVRELALARGEVSI
;
A
#
# COMPACT_ATOMS: atom_id res chain seq x y z
N ALA A 1 -13.72 -1.16 -1.29
CA ALA A 1 -13.04 -1.99 -0.27
C ALA A 1 -11.84 -1.27 0.35
N THR A 2 -10.91 -0.71 -0.44
CA THR A 2 -9.70 -0.04 0.09
C THR A 2 -9.99 1.09 1.08
N VAL A 3 -10.94 1.98 0.78
CA VAL A 3 -11.32 3.08 1.68
C VAL A 3 -11.76 2.58 3.06
N ALA A 4 -12.52 1.48 3.12
CA ALA A 4 -12.95 0.89 4.39
C ALA A 4 -11.76 0.32 5.18
N ALA A 5 -10.78 -0.29 4.50
CA ALA A 5 -9.57 -0.78 5.14
C ALA A 5 -8.70 0.36 5.69
N LEU A 6 -8.54 1.47 4.93
CA LEU A 6 -7.80 2.65 5.39
C LEU A 6 -8.45 3.26 6.64
N ASN A 7 -9.77 3.44 6.64
CA ASN A 7 -10.50 3.99 7.78
C ASN A 7 -10.54 3.04 8.99
N GLY A 8 -10.56 1.73 8.76
CA GLY A 8 -10.56 0.73 9.83
C GLY A 8 -9.19 0.59 10.49
N LEU A 9 -8.13 0.40 9.68
CA LEU A 9 -6.77 0.19 10.18
C LEU A 9 -6.14 1.48 10.68
N GLY A 10 -6.45 2.62 10.07
CA GLY A 10 -5.89 3.92 10.44
C GLY A 10 -6.30 4.40 11.84
N ARG A 11 -7.39 3.85 12.41
CA ARG A 11 -7.80 4.13 13.80
C ARG A 11 -6.90 3.47 14.84
N GLY A 12 -6.06 2.50 14.47
CA GLY A 12 -5.23 1.78 15.43
C GLY A 12 -6.01 0.85 16.39
N PRO A 13 -5.31 0.05 17.20
CA PRO A 13 -5.92 -1.00 18.03
C PRO A 13 -6.79 -0.47 19.19
N ASP A 14 -6.56 0.78 19.58
CA ASP A 14 -7.23 1.51 20.66
C ASP A 14 -8.35 2.44 20.15
N GLY A 15 -8.84 2.20 18.93
CA GLY A 15 -10.08 2.81 18.43
C GLY A 15 -9.97 4.28 18.04
N GLY A 16 -8.76 4.80 17.84
CA GLY A 16 -8.48 6.15 17.35
C GLY A 16 -7.57 6.98 18.25
N VAL A 17 -7.16 6.45 19.40
CA VAL A 17 -6.32 7.18 20.38
C VAL A 17 -4.88 7.29 19.89
N THR A 18 -4.29 6.19 19.43
CA THR A 18 -3.03 6.18 18.67
C THR A 18 -3.29 5.77 17.22
N PRO A 19 -3.22 6.69 16.24
CA PRO A 19 -3.47 6.34 14.85
C PRO A 19 -2.29 5.54 14.28
N ASN A 20 -2.58 4.39 13.67
CA ASN A 20 -1.57 3.67 12.89
C ASN A 20 -1.37 4.40 11.58
N ARG A 21 -0.11 4.70 11.23
CA ARG A 21 0.18 5.18 9.89
C ARG A 21 0.22 4.01 8.92
N LEU A 22 -0.29 4.25 7.73
CA LEU A 22 -0.47 3.23 6.70
C LEU A 22 0.50 3.48 5.55
N LEU A 23 1.23 2.44 5.17
CA LEU A 23 1.97 2.40 3.92
C LEU A 23 1.13 1.61 2.91
N LEU A 24 0.62 2.31 1.91
CA LEU A 24 -0.26 1.71 0.92
C LEU A 24 0.54 1.30 -0.31
N ILE A 25 0.54 0.02 -0.66
CA ILE A 25 0.98 -0.47 -1.96
C ILE A 25 -0.28 -0.60 -2.83
N ALA A 26 -0.36 0.19 -3.90
CA ALA A 26 -1.53 0.26 -4.78
C ALA A 26 -1.12 0.15 -6.25
N GLY A 27 -1.95 -0.46 -7.08
CA GLY A 27 -1.59 -0.72 -8.47
C GLY A 27 -2.42 -1.75 -9.22
N GLY A 28 -2.00 -2.07 -10.45
CA GLY A 28 -2.63 -3.08 -11.31
C GLY A 28 -3.47 -2.50 -12.44
N GLU A 29 -4.49 -3.23 -12.90
CA GLU A 29 -5.41 -2.81 -13.97
C GLU A 29 -6.85 -2.66 -13.43
N GLY A 30 -7.22 -1.43 -13.10
CA GLY A 30 -8.48 -1.02 -12.48
C GLY A 30 -9.63 -0.82 -13.46
N LYS A 31 -9.45 -1.13 -14.75
CA LYS A 31 -10.50 -1.09 -15.79
C LYS A 31 -11.33 0.21 -15.78
N GLY A 32 -10.69 1.35 -15.48
CA GLY A 32 -11.36 2.66 -15.43
C GLY A 32 -12.12 2.96 -14.15
N GLN A 33 -11.79 2.32 -13.02
CA GLN A 33 -12.36 2.72 -11.73
C GLN A 33 -11.92 4.13 -11.32
N ASP A 34 -12.78 4.82 -10.58
CA ASP A 34 -12.43 6.09 -9.95
C ASP A 34 -11.62 5.87 -8.67
N PHE A 35 -10.45 6.51 -8.58
CA PHE A 35 -9.53 6.43 -7.45
C PHE A 35 -9.60 7.67 -6.55
N THR A 36 -10.33 8.72 -6.92
CA THR A 36 -10.46 9.95 -6.12
C THR A 36 -10.91 9.71 -4.66
N PRO A 37 -11.78 8.72 -4.35
CA PRO A 37 -12.14 8.41 -2.96
C PRO A 37 -10.98 7.94 -2.06
N LEU A 38 -9.82 7.61 -2.63
CA LEU A 38 -8.63 7.24 -1.84
C LEU A 38 -7.91 8.46 -1.25
N ALA A 39 -8.09 9.64 -1.83
CA ALA A 39 -7.30 10.83 -1.52
C ALA A 39 -7.43 11.26 -0.05
N GLU A 40 -8.66 11.37 0.46
CA GLU A 40 -8.93 11.83 1.83
C GLU A 40 -8.44 10.82 2.90
N PRO A 41 -8.77 9.52 2.84
CA PRO A 41 -8.25 8.55 3.80
C PRO A 41 -6.72 8.43 3.77
N LEU A 42 -6.10 8.53 2.59
CA LEU A 42 -4.64 8.53 2.46
C LEU A 42 -4.01 9.77 3.05
N ALA A 43 -4.55 10.96 2.79
CA ALA A 43 -4.07 12.19 3.39
C ALA A 43 -4.13 12.16 4.93
N HIS A 44 -5.12 11.46 5.50
CA HIS A 44 -5.32 11.39 6.93
C HIS A 44 -4.45 10.32 7.62
N TYR A 45 -4.41 9.10 7.09
CA TYR A 45 -3.77 7.95 7.73
C TYR A 45 -2.46 7.52 7.07
N GLY A 46 -2.15 8.02 5.87
CA GLY A 46 -0.99 7.58 5.09
C GLY A 46 0.33 8.05 5.68
N ARG A 47 1.34 7.19 5.57
CA ARG A 47 2.77 7.55 5.66
C ARG A 47 3.40 7.64 4.29
N ALA A 48 3.07 6.71 3.41
CA ALA A 48 3.56 6.66 2.05
C ALA A 48 2.55 5.93 1.15
N LEU A 49 2.54 6.32 -0.12
CA LEU A 49 1.87 5.60 -1.20
C LEU A 49 2.93 5.04 -2.14
N ILE A 50 2.89 3.73 -2.37
CA ILE A 50 3.79 3.02 -3.25
C ILE A 50 2.97 2.46 -4.41
N LEU A 51 3.32 2.84 -5.62
CA LEU A 51 2.58 2.57 -6.84
C LEU A 51 3.29 1.52 -7.67
N ILE A 52 2.53 0.54 -8.16
CA ILE A 52 3.03 -0.52 -9.05
C ILE A 52 2.10 -0.75 -10.24
N GLY A 53 2.65 -1.17 -11.37
CA GLY A 53 1.89 -1.59 -12.53
C GLY A 53 1.13 -0.45 -13.26
N ARG A 54 0.17 -0.84 -14.11
CA ARG A 54 -0.38 0.01 -15.19
C ARG A 54 -1.17 1.22 -14.71
N ASP A 55 -1.97 1.10 -13.65
CA ASP A 55 -2.80 2.19 -13.14
C ASP A 55 -2.07 3.11 -12.14
N ALA A 56 -0.75 2.95 -11.98
CA ALA A 56 0.05 3.81 -11.10
C ALA A 56 -0.21 5.30 -11.38
N ASP A 57 -0.13 5.72 -12.64
CA ASP A 57 -0.37 7.12 -13.02
C ASP A 57 -1.81 7.57 -12.75
N ALA A 58 -2.80 6.71 -13.01
CA ALA A 58 -4.21 7.04 -12.75
C ALA A 58 -4.48 7.25 -11.26
N ILE A 59 -3.93 6.38 -10.41
CA ILE A 59 -4.01 6.51 -8.95
C ILE A 59 -3.30 7.78 -8.50
N ARG A 60 -2.07 8.02 -8.98
CA ARG A 60 -1.29 9.22 -8.68
C ARG A 60 -2.09 10.48 -9.00
N HIS A 61 -2.62 10.61 -10.21
CA HIS A 61 -3.41 11.76 -10.61
C HIS A 61 -4.61 11.99 -9.70
N ALA A 62 -5.29 10.93 -9.28
CA ALA A 62 -6.47 11.03 -8.43
C ALA A 62 -6.16 11.51 -7.00
N VAL A 63 -4.96 11.23 -6.47
CA VAL A 63 -4.64 11.52 -5.06
C VAL A 63 -3.53 12.57 -4.85
N ASN A 64 -2.76 12.90 -5.89
CA ASN A 64 -1.52 13.71 -5.77
C ASN A 64 -1.72 15.03 -5.04
N SER A 65 -2.81 15.77 -5.35
CA SER A 65 -3.07 17.04 -4.69
C SER A 65 -3.24 16.89 -3.18
N ALA A 66 -3.97 15.86 -2.73
CA ALA A 66 -4.24 15.64 -1.31
C ALA A 66 -2.98 15.17 -0.56
N LEU A 67 -2.22 14.26 -1.17
CA LEU A 67 -1.00 13.72 -0.56
C LEU A 67 0.11 14.78 -0.48
N LEU A 68 0.25 15.63 -1.50
CA LEU A 68 1.18 16.74 -1.46
C LEU A 68 0.85 17.71 -0.32
N SER A 69 -0.43 18.08 -0.15
CA SER A 69 -0.86 18.92 0.98
C SER A 69 -0.65 18.25 2.35
N ALA A 70 -0.71 16.93 2.42
CA ALA A 70 -0.46 16.15 3.64
C ALA A 70 1.04 15.84 3.89
N GLY A 71 1.93 16.17 2.95
CA GLY A 71 3.36 15.83 3.04
C GLY A 71 3.66 14.33 2.90
N ILE A 72 2.80 13.58 2.20
CA ILE A 72 2.92 12.14 2.01
C ILE A 72 3.62 11.86 0.68
N ASN A 73 4.68 11.06 0.73
CA ASN A 73 5.44 10.69 -0.46
C ASN A 73 4.69 9.65 -1.31
N ILE A 74 4.79 9.82 -2.64
CA ILE A 74 4.34 8.85 -3.63
C ILE A 74 5.57 8.29 -4.34
N ILE A 75 5.73 6.97 -4.32
CA ILE A 75 6.91 6.26 -4.83
C ILE A 75 6.45 5.27 -5.89
N ASP A 76 7.12 5.21 -7.03
CA ASP A 76 6.88 4.18 -8.04
C ASP A 76 7.85 3.02 -7.85
N CYS A 77 7.34 1.80 -8.01
CA CYS A 77 8.14 0.58 -8.02
C CYS A 77 7.76 -0.29 -9.22
N GLU A 78 8.72 -1.04 -9.74
CA GLU A 78 8.49 -1.92 -10.89
C GLU A 78 7.90 -3.27 -10.48
N THR A 79 8.22 -3.72 -9.26
CA THR A 79 7.82 -5.04 -8.74
C THR A 79 7.19 -4.95 -7.35
N LEU A 80 6.46 -6.01 -6.97
CA LEU A 80 5.85 -6.07 -5.64
C LEU A 80 6.90 -6.27 -4.54
N GLU A 81 7.96 -7.01 -4.85
CA GLU A 81 9.12 -7.23 -4.00
C GLU A 81 9.81 -5.91 -3.66
N GLU A 82 10.08 -5.08 -4.68
CA GLU A 82 10.60 -3.74 -4.49
C GLU A 82 9.65 -2.88 -3.66
N ALA A 83 8.35 -2.91 -3.96
CA ALA A 83 7.35 -2.16 -3.19
C ALA A 83 7.31 -2.58 -1.71
N VAL A 84 7.44 -3.87 -1.40
CA VAL A 84 7.51 -4.37 -0.02
C VAL A 84 8.79 -3.91 0.68
N GLN A 85 9.93 -3.92 -0.02
CA GLN A 85 11.19 -3.41 0.53
C GLN A 85 11.11 -1.90 0.82
N GLN A 86 10.57 -1.11 -0.11
CA GLN A 86 10.38 0.34 0.09
C GLN A 86 9.43 0.62 1.25
N ALA A 87 8.32 -0.12 1.35
CA ALA A 87 7.41 0.00 2.48
C ALA A 87 8.13 -0.28 3.79
N ALA A 88 8.93 -1.34 3.87
CA ALA A 88 9.64 -1.68 5.09
C ALA A 88 10.76 -0.71 5.49
N GLN A 89 11.36 0.00 4.53
CA GLN A 89 12.34 1.04 4.80
C GLN A 89 11.70 2.31 5.37
N LEU A 90 10.47 2.61 4.94
CA LEU A 90 9.72 3.80 5.38
C LEU A 90 8.87 3.55 6.63
N ALA A 91 8.57 2.28 6.92
CA ALA A 91 7.75 1.89 8.06
C ALA A 91 8.47 2.11 9.39
N HIS A 92 7.73 2.66 10.36
CA HIS A 92 8.13 2.77 11.75
C HIS A 92 7.39 1.72 12.60
N ALA A 93 7.88 1.47 13.81
CA ALA A 93 7.19 0.60 14.75
C ALA A 93 5.75 1.08 14.99
N GLY A 94 4.77 0.17 14.85
CA GLY A 94 3.34 0.46 14.97
C GLY A 94 2.65 0.85 13.66
N ASP A 95 3.39 1.08 12.58
CA ASP A 95 2.78 1.25 11.27
C ASP A 95 2.29 -0.07 10.68
N ALA A 96 1.38 0.02 9.71
CA ALA A 96 0.90 -1.13 8.96
C ALA A 96 1.13 -0.96 7.45
N VAL A 97 1.54 -2.04 6.78
CA VAL A 97 1.66 -2.10 5.32
C VAL A 97 0.39 -2.77 4.76
N LEU A 98 -0.26 -2.09 3.82
CA LEU A 98 -1.49 -2.55 3.19
C LEU A 98 -1.28 -2.66 1.67
N LEU A 99 -1.62 -3.82 1.08
CA LEU A 99 -1.66 -4.01 -0.37
C LEU A 99 -3.09 -3.81 -0.89
N SER A 100 -3.43 -2.60 -1.33
CA SER A 100 -4.78 -2.24 -1.82
C SER A 100 -4.86 -0.84 -2.46
N PRO A 101 -5.68 -0.56 -3.50
CA PRO A 101 -6.23 -1.52 -4.43
C PRO A 101 -5.08 -2.18 -5.21
N ALA A 102 -5.03 -3.50 -5.18
CA ALA A 102 -4.30 -4.25 -6.18
C ALA A 102 -5.36 -4.88 -7.08
N CYS A 103 -5.69 -4.21 -8.18
CA CYS A 103 -6.51 -4.88 -9.20
C CYS A 103 -5.64 -5.92 -9.91
N ALA A 104 -6.21 -7.06 -10.26
CA ALA A 104 -5.49 -8.12 -10.97
C ALA A 104 -5.05 -7.58 -12.33
N SER A 105 -3.83 -7.04 -12.43
CA SER A 105 -3.22 -6.92 -13.75
C SER A 105 -2.84 -8.34 -14.17
N PHE A 106 -3.42 -8.77 -15.27
CA PHE A 106 -3.04 -10.00 -15.97
C PHE A 106 -1.55 -9.99 -16.40
N ASP A 107 -0.88 -8.84 -16.35
CA ASP A 107 0.54 -8.67 -16.71
C ASP A 107 1.54 -9.00 -15.58
N MET A 108 1.14 -9.02 -14.29
CA MET A 108 2.08 -9.29 -13.17
C MET A 108 1.72 -10.53 -12.32
N PHE A 109 0.45 -10.93 -12.24
CA PHE A 109 0.03 -12.05 -11.39
C PHE A 109 -0.99 -12.97 -12.08
N ARG A 110 -0.82 -14.29 -11.94
CA ARG A 110 -1.72 -15.31 -12.52
C ARG A 110 -3.12 -15.32 -11.90
N SER A 111 -3.26 -14.89 -10.65
CA SER A 111 -4.53 -14.83 -9.93
C SER A 111 -4.43 -13.93 -8.69
N TYR A 112 -5.58 -13.61 -8.08
CA TYR A 112 -5.63 -12.94 -6.76
C TYR A 112 -4.83 -13.71 -5.68
N VAL A 113 -4.89 -15.05 -5.73
CA VAL A 113 -4.17 -15.94 -4.80
C VAL A 113 -2.66 -15.83 -5.01
N HIS A 114 -2.21 -15.88 -6.27
CA HIS A 114 -0.79 -15.74 -6.60
C HIS A 114 -0.22 -14.41 -6.09
N ARG A 115 -0.98 -13.32 -6.20
CA ARG A 115 -0.55 -12.03 -5.64
C ARG A 115 -0.41 -12.05 -4.12
N ALA A 116 -1.38 -12.65 -3.43
CA ALA A 116 -1.32 -12.78 -1.97
C ALA A 116 -0.12 -13.64 -1.55
N GLU A 117 0.15 -14.73 -2.28
CA GLU A 117 1.32 -15.58 -2.09
C GLU A 117 2.63 -14.82 -2.33
N THR A 118 2.74 -14.05 -3.42
CA THR A 118 3.94 -13.23 -3.71
C THR A 118 4.15 -12.16 -2.63
N PHE A 119 3.09 -11.50 -2.16
CA PHE A 119 3.19 -10.53 -1.07
C PHE A 119 3.70 -11.18 0.22
N VAL A 120 3.11 -12.33 0.61
CA VAL A 120 3.53 -13.07 1.81
C VAL A 120 4.96 -13.57 1.66
N ALA A 121 5.35 -14.04 0.47
CA ALA A 121 6.71 -14.47 0.18
C ALA A 121 7.71 -13.31 0.33
N ALA A 122 7.43 -12.16 -0.30
CA ALA A 122 8.27 -10.97 -0.21
C ALA A 122 8.43 -10.47 1.24
N VAL A 123 7.34 -10.47 2.01
CA VAL A 123 7.38 -10.10 3.44
C VAL A 123 8.21 -11.10 4.24
N ARG A 124 8.08 -12.41 3.99
CA ARG A 124 8.89 -13.45 4.66
C ARG A 124 10.36 -13.35 4.32
N GLU A 125 10.69 -13.16 3.05
CA GLU A 125 12.08 -12.99 2.59
C GLU A 125 12.72 -11.76 3.23
N LEU A 126 11.99 -10.66 3.32
CA LEU A 126 12.44 -9.46 4.01
C LEU A 126 12.69 -9.71 5.51
N ALA A 127 11.77 -10.42 6.20
CA ALA A 127 11.93 -10.74 7.61
C ALA A 127 13.17 -11.63 7.84
N LEU A 128 13.37 -12.64 6.99
CA LEU A 128 14.57 -13.49 7.00
C LEU A 128 15.84 -12.67 6.76
N ALA A 129 15.84 -11.77 5.78
CA ALA A 129 16.98 -10.91 5.47
C ALA A 129 17.32 -9.92 6.60
N ARG A 130 16.32 -9.53 7.40
CA ARG A 130 16.49 -8.69 8.59
C ARG A 130 16.87 -9.49 9.85
N GLY A 131 16.95 -10.81 9.76
CA GLY A 131 17.23 -11.68 10.91
C GLY A 131 16.05 -11.82 11.88
N GLU A 132 14.86 -11.38 11.48
CA GLU A 132 13.62 -11.49 12.24
C GLU A 132 12.94 -12.83 11.90
N VAL A 133 13.35 -13.90 12.61
CA VAL A 133 12.70 -15.21 12.47
C VAL A 133 11.45 -15.23 13.34
N SER A 134 10.27 -15.07 12.74
CA SER A 134 9.01 -15.38 13.39
C SER A 134 8.70 -16.87 13.22
N ILE A 135 8.77 -17.63 14.33
CA ILE A 135 8.47 -19.07 14.43
C ILE A 135 6.99 -19.24 14.80
#